data_AF-A0A957XPT3-F1
#
_entry.id   AF-A0A957XPT3-F1
#
_cell.length_a   1.000
_cell.length_b   1.000
_cell.length_c   1.000
_cell.angle_alpha   90.00
_cell.angle_beta   90.00
_cell.angle_gamma   90.00
#
_symmetry.space_group_name_H-M   'P 1'
#
loop_
_entity.id
_entity.type
_entity.pdbx_description
1 polymer ?
#
loop_
_entity_poly.entity_id
_entity_poly.type
_entity_poly.pdbx_seq_one_letter_code
_entity_poly.pdbx_strand_id
1 'polypeptide(L)'
;MGAVGVIMAGSGVQAVFGPDAERMRAAMDDYLAVAGPEAELEPEAADTPAPTQAVAPTPVIIPTISEKEVADKAHNFIEALGGVENIKDVSAVAQTRLRVTLNNSELADEKGLRAGGARGVMRTNGTVHLLVGLGAEQYDAEMHAQLAEAQLP
;
A
#
# COMPACT_ATOMS: atom_id res chain seq x y z
N MET A 1 -12.64 -15.66 3.35
CA MET A 1 -13.54 -15.02 4.34
C MET A 1 -13.23 -15.65 5.69
N GLY A 2 -12.57 -14.92 6.60
CA GLY A 2 -11.77 -15.53 7.67
C GLY A 2 -12.10 -15.16 9.11
N ALA A 3 -13.08 -14.30 9.39
CA ALA A 3 -13.47 -14.00 10.78
C ALA A 3 -14.88 -14.51 11.04
N VAL A 4 -15.08 -15.28 12.12
CA VAL A 4 -16.39 -15.79 12.55
C VAL A 4 -17.05 -14.84 13.56
N GLY A 5 -16.26 -13.96 14.19
CA GLY A 5 -16.77 -12.83 14.97
C GLY A 5 -15.69 -11.78 15.22
N VAL A 6 -16.11 -10.55 15.50
CA VAL A 6 -15.23 -9.45 15.93
C VAL A 6 -15.74 -8.94 17.27
N ILE A 7 -14.90 -8.96 18.30
CA ILE A 7 -15.23 -8.46 19.63
C ILE A 7 -14.49 -7.14 19.82
N MET A 8 -15.21 -6.09 20.23
CA MET A 8 -14.60 -4.84 20.67
C MET A 8 -14.31 -4.93 22.16
N ALA A 9 -13.04 -4.88 22.54
CA ALA A 9 -12.59 -4.88 23.94
C ALA A 9 -11.87 -3.57 24.22
N GLY A 10 -12.52 -2.65 24.94
CA GLY A 10 -12.02 -1.29 25.16
C GLY A 10 -11.89 -0.51 23.83
N SER A 11 -10.72 0.07 23.57
CA SER A 11 -10.41 0.76 22.30
C SER A 11 -9.80 -0.17 21.23
N GLY A 12 -9.70 -1.47 21.49
CA GLY A 12 -9.11 -2.47 20.58
C GLY A 12 -10.14 -3.36 19.89
N VAL A 13 -9.83 -3.77 18.66
CA VAL A 13 -10.63 -4.73 17.88
C VAL A 13 -9.95 -6.09 17.90
N GLN A 14 -10.65 -7.13 18.38
CA GLN A 14 -10.17 -8.51 18.39
C GLN A 14 -10.98 -9.36 17.42
N ALA A 15 -10.32 -9.96 16.43
CA ALA A 15 -10.96 -10.92 15.53
C ALA A 15 -10.91 -12.33 16.14
N VAL A 16 -12.06 -13.01 16.16
CA VAL A 16 -12.20 -14.41 16.55
C VAL A 16 -12.29 -15.24 15.27
N PHE A 17 -11.23 -15.97 14.99
CA PHE A 17 -11.18 -16.93 13.90
C PHE A 17 -11.81 -18.24 14.39
N GLY A 18 -12.90 -18.65 13.76
CA GLY A 18 -13.61 -19.88 14.11
C GLY A 18 -12.94 -21.14 13.54
N PRO A 19 -13.65 -22.27 13.47
CA PRO A 19 -13.08 -23.60 13.17
C PRO A 19 -12.38 -23.72 11.80
N ASP A 20 -12.58 -22.78 10.87
CA ASP A 20 -11.81 -22.71 9.63
C ASP A 20 -10.32 -22.41 9.85
N ALA A 21 -9.94 -21.67 10.91
CA ALA A 21 -8.53 -21.48 11.25
C ALA A 21 -7.89 -22.79 11.76
N GLU A 22 -8.65 -23.62 12.46
CA GLU A 22 -8.19 -24.96 12.86
C GLU A 22 -8.00 -25.86 11.63
N ARG A 23 -8.86 -25.75 10.62
CA ARG A 23 -8.67 -26.45 9.33
C ARG A 23 -7.43 -25.98 8.58
N MET A 24 -7.15 -24.68 8.56
CA MET A 24 -5.94 -24.13 7.92
C MET A 24 -4.67 -24.60 8.63
N ARG A 25 -4.69 -24.65 9.97
CA ARG A 25 -3.60 -25.23 10.76
C ARG A 25 -3.40 -26.71 10.44
N ALA A 26 -4.47 -27.51 10.45
CA ALA A 26 -4.40 -28.93 10.14
C ALA A 26 -3.85 -29.20 8.73
N ALA A 27 -4.24 -28.39 7.74
CA ALA A 27 -3.70 -28.49 6.38
C ALA A 27 -2.20 -28.14 6.30
N MET A 28 -1.73 -27.19 7.10
CA MET A 28 -0.31 -26.85 7.19
C MET A 28 0.51 -27.89 7.97
N ASP A 29 -0.05 -28.46 9.04
CA ASP A 29 0.56 -29.56 9.79
C ASP A 29 0.69 -30.83 8.92
N ASP A 30 -0.35 -31.16 8.13
CA ASP A 30 -0.32 -32.28 7.18
C ASP A 30 0.77 -32.09 6.11
N TYR A 31 0.88 -30.88 5.56
CA TYR A 31 1.93 -30.53 4.60
C TYR A 31 3.33 -30.60 5.22
N LEU A 32 3.53 -30.11 6.45
CA LEU A 32 4.82 -30.22 7.15
C LEU A 32 5.15 -31.67 7.56
N ALA A 33 4.15 -32.48 7.90
CA ALA A 33 4.36 -33.88 8.28
C ALA A 33 4.71 -34.77 7.08
N VAL A 34 4.17 -34.46 5.90
CA VAL A 34 4.52 -35.13 4.63
C VAL A 34 5.86 -34.61 4.08
N ALA A 35 6.24 -33.37 4.39
CA ALA A 35 7.57 -32.83 4.13
C ALA A 35 8.61 -33.44 5.09
N GLY A 36 8.87 -34.74 4.95
CA GLY A 36 10.03 -35.40 5.56
C GLY A 36 11.36 -34.84 5.02
N PRO A 37 12.51 -35.25 5.60
CA PRO A 37 13.85 -34.71 5.32
C PRO A 37 14.41 -35.05 3.92
N GLU A 38 13.57 -35.24 2.90
CA GLU A 38 14.00 -35.28 1.49
C GLU A 38 14.29 -33.88 0.93
N ALA A 39 14.23 -32.85 1.78
CA ALA A 39 14.69 -31.49 1.49
C ALA A 39 16.20 -31.29 1.78
N GLU A 40 16.97 -32.35 2.04
CA GLU A 40 18.43 -32.32 1.97
C GLU A 40 18.85 -32.74 0.55
N LEU A 41 19.11 -31.75 -0.31
CA LEU A 41 19.73 -31.95 -1.61
C LEU A 41 21.23 -32.23 -1.41
N GLU A 42 21.67 -33.48 -1.55
CA GLU A 42 23.07 -33.79 -1.86
C GLU A 42 23.29 -33.92 -3.39
N PRO A 43 24.50 -33.60 -3.89
CA PRO A 43 24.69 -33.02 -5.22
C PRO A 43 24.93 -34.07 -6.31
N GLU A 44 24.04 -34.15 -7.30
CA GLU A 44 24.35 -34.76 -8.60
C GLU A 44 24.50 -33.67 -9.66
N ALA A 45 25.75 -33.37 -9.99
CA ALA A 45 26.11 -32.63 -11.19
C ALA A 45 26.01 -33.58 -12.40
N ALA A 46 24.97 -33.38 -13.22
CA ALA A 46 25.02 -33.70 -14.64
C ALA A 46 24.23 -32.64 -15.41
N ASP A 47 25.02 -31.74 -15.98
CA ASP A 47 24.70 -30.71 -16.94
C ASP A 47 23.74 -31.20 -18.05
N THR A 48 22.48 -30.78 -17.97
CA THR A 48 21.71 -30.37 -19.15
C THR A 48 20.79 -29.25 -18.69
N PRO A 49 21.01 -27.99 -19.11
CA PRO A 49 20.09 -26.90 -18.81
C PRO A 49 18.83 -27.11 -19.64
N ALA A 50 17.91 -27.94 -19.14
CA ALA A 50 16.50 -27.84 -19.51
C ALA A 50 16.06 -26.42 -19.12
N PRO A 51 15.43 -25.68 -20.04
CA PRO A 51 15.33 -24.24 -19.93
C PRO A 51 14.60 -23.90 -18.65
N THR A 52 15.27 -23.10 -17.82
CA THR A 52 14.58 -22.21 -16.91
C THR A 52 13.52 -21.53 -17.77
N GLN A 53 12.26 -21.87 -17.58
CA GLN A 53 11.23 -20.89 -17.82
C GLN A 53 11.45 -19.88 -16.70
N ALA A 54 12.44 -19.01 -16.93
CA ALA A 54 12.34 -17.64 -16.52
C ALA A 54 10.95 -17.23 -16.98
N VAL A 55 10.02 -17.21 -16.03
CA VAL A 55 8.97 -16.20 -16.08
C VAL A 55 9.76 -14.90 -16.13
N ALA A 56 10.10 -14.46 -17.34
CA ALA A 56 10.54 -13.11 -17.56
C ALA A 56 9.51 -12.27 -16.80
N PRO A 57 9.93 -11.36 -15.89
CA PRO A 57 8.97 -10.50 -15.25
C PRO A 57 8.18 -9.88 -16.41
N THR A 58 6.93 -10.30 -16.57
CA THR A 58 6.05 -9.69 -17.56
C THR A 58 6.13 -8.22 -17.18
N PRO A 59 6.61 -7.33 -18.07
CA PRO A 59 6.78 -5.94 -17.70
C PRO A 59 5.44 -5.52 -17.14
N VAL A 60 5.41 -5.24 -15.84
CA VAL A 60 4.21 -4.73 -15.20
C VAL A 60 3.95 -3.45 -15.97
N ILE A 61 2.94 -3.45 -16.83
CA ILE A 61 2.56 -2.26 -17.58
C ILE A 61 2.04 -1.31 -16.51
N ILE A 62 2.93 -0.46 -16.01
CA ILE A 62 2.57 0.61 -15.10
C ILE A 62 1.66 1.50 -15.94
N PRO A 63 0.38 1.67 -15.57
CA PRO A 63 -0.49 2.56 -16.32
C PRO A 63 0.16 3.94 -16.28
N THR A 64 0.62 4.41 -17.44
CA THR A 64 1.12 5.78 -17.61
C THR A 64 -0.09 6.68 -17.47
N ILE A 65 -0.22 7.29 -16.30
CA ILE A 65 -1.21 8.33 -16.04
C ILE A 65 -0.66 9.59 -16.73
N SER A 66 -1.49 10.35 -17.43
CA SER A 66 -1.01 11.55 -18.12
C SER A 66 -0.51 12.57 -17.09
N GLU A 67 0.62 13.24 -17.34
CA GLU A 67 1.19 14.26 -16.41
C GLU A 67 0.15 15.30 -15.98
N LYS A 68 -0.70 15.74 -16.92
CA LYS A 68 -1.80 16.66 -16.61
C LYS A 68 -2.79 16.08 -15.59
N GLU A 69 -3.17 14.82 -15.72
CA GLU A 69 -4.11 14.18 -14.78
C GLU A 69 -3.48 13.99 -13.40
N VAL A 70 -2.16 13.79 -13.33
CA VAL A 70 -1.42 13.73 -12.07
C VAL A 70 -1.41 15.09 -11.40
N ALA A 71 -1.13 16.17 -12.16
CA ALA A 71 -1.15 17.55 -11.68
C ALA A 71 -2.53 17.95 -11.12
N ASP A 72 -3.61 17.68 -11.87
CA ASP A 72 -4.98 17.98 -11.46
C ASP A 72 -5.35 17.23 -10.16
N LYS A 73 -4.98 15.96 -10.04
CA LYS A 73 -5.26 15.16 -8.84
C LYS A 73 -4.38 15.56 -7.65
N ALA A 74 -3.10 15.84 -7.87
CA ALA A 74 -2.20 16.33 -6.85
C ALA A 74 -2.71 17.65 -6.25
N HIS A 75 -3.18 18.57 -7.11
CA HIS A 75 -3.81 19.80 -6.68
C HIS A 75 -5.05 19.55 -5.80
N ASN A 76 -5.97 18.70 -6.27
CA ASN A 76 -7.16 18.31 -5.50
C ASN A 76 -6.80 17.67 -4.14
N PHE A 77 -5.73 16.87 -4.09
CA PHE A 77 -5.25 16.30 -2.83
C PHE A 77 -4.71 17.38 -1.89
N ILE A 78 -3.93 18.33 -2.39
CA ILE A 78 -3.41 19.43 -1.58
C ILE A 78 -4.56 20.26 -0.99
N GLU A 79 -5.57 20.62 -1.80
CA GLU A 79 -6.74 21.36 -1.32
C GLU A 79 -7.52 20.56 -0.26
N ALA A 80 -7.79 19.28 -0.54
CA ALA A 80 -8.52 18.42 0.39
C ALA A 80 -7.70 18.06 1.66
N LEU A 81 -6.38 18.23 1.65
CA LEU A 81 -5.54 18.11 2.85
C LEU A 81 -5.57 19.38 3.71
N GLY A 82 -6.24 20.46 3.28
CA GLY A 82 -6.30 21.73 3.98
C GLY A 82 -5.31 22.79 3.45
N GLY A 83 -4.81 22.61 2.22
CA GLY A 83 -3.93 23.55 1.54
C GLY A 83 -2.44 23.32 1.78
N VAL A 84 -1.61 24.05 1.02
CA VAL A 84 -0.14 23.95 1.04
C VAL A 84 0.45 24.24 2.43
N GLU A 85 -0.12 25.20 3.14
CA GLU A 85 0.28 25.60 4.49
C GLU A 85 -0.01 24.55 5.56
N ASN A 86 -0.93 23.61 5.31
CA ASN A 86 -1.20 22.52 6.23
C ASN A 86 -0.24 21.33 6.05
N ILE A 87 0.48 21.26 4.93
CA ILE A 87 1.35 20.12 4.61
C ILE A 87 2.77 20.40 5.10
N LYS A 88 3.31 19.52 5.93
CA LYS A 88 4.72 19.57 6.40
C LYS A 88 5.65 18.77 5.51
N ASP A 89 5.21 17.56 5.14
CA ASP A 89 6.01 16.58 4.42
C ASP A 89 5.09 15.63 3.65
N VAL A 90 5.52 15.25 2.45
CA VAL A 90 4.85 14.26 1.59
C VAL A 90 5.90 13.22 1.20
N SER A 91 5.55 11.94 1.28
CA SER A 91 6.45 10.87 0.89
C SER A 91 5.66 9.68 0.33
N ALA A 92 6.04 9.20 -0.85
CA ALA A 92 5.59 7.90 -1.36
C ALA A 92 6.15 6.74 -0.52
N VAL A 93 5.27 5.84 -0.05
CA VAL A 93 5.63 4.69 0.78
C VAL A 93 5.05 3.41 0.19
N ALA A 94 5.89 2.37 0.09
CA ALA A 94 5.50 1.03 -0.34
C ALA A 94 4.73 1.01 -1.68
N GLN A 95 5.15 1.87 -2.63
CA GLN A 95 4.69 1.99 -4.02
C GLN A 95 3.21 2.38 -4.23
N THR A 96 2.35 2.21 -3.22
CA THR A 96 0.89 2.29 -3.38
C THR A 96 0.24 3.34 -2.50
N ARG A 97 1.02 3.97 -1.61
CA ARG A 97 0.53 4.92 -0.62
C ARG A 97 1.35 6.20 -0.60
N LEU A 98 0.68 7.32 -0.36
CA LEU A 98 1.31 8.58 0.04
C LEU A 98 1.16 8.72 1.55
N ARG A 99 2.26 9.04 2.22
CA ARG A 99 2.27 9.44 3.62
C ARG A 99 2.45 10.95 3.67
N VAL A 100 1.49 11.64 4.24
CA VAL A 100 1.49 13.09 4.36
C VAL A 100 1.48 13.47 5.83
N THR A 101 2.47 14.22 6.28
CA THR A 101 2.51 14.78 7.62
C THR A 101 1.89 16.17 7.59
N LEU A 102 0.90 16.42 8.45
CA LEU A 102 0.16 17.69 8.47
C LEU A 102 0.49 18.53 9.72
N ASN A 103 0.23 19.82 9.64
CA ASN A 103 0.18 20.72 10.78
C ASN A 103 -1.07 20.43 11.63
N ASN A 104 -2.22 20.32 10.97
CA ASN A 104 -3.50 20.00 11.56
C ASN A 104 -4.24 18.94 10.74
N SER A 105 -4.33 17.72 11.26
CA SER A 105 -5.02 16.60 10.59
C SER A 105 -6.55 16.72 10.60
N GLU A 106 -7.13 17.64 11.38
CA GLU A 106 -8.59 17.87 11.42
C GLU A 106 -9.09 18.60 10.18
N LEU A 107 -8.23 19.39 9.53
CA LEU A 107 -8.57 20.15 8.33
C LEU A 107 -8.61 19.27 7.06
N ALA A 108 -8.07 18.05 7.13
CA ALA A 108 -8.15 17.13 6.01
C ALA A 108 -9.62 16.71 5.79
N ASP A 109 -10.10 16.79 4.55
CA ASP A 109 -11.39 16.27 4.12
C ASP A 109 -11.21 14.87 3.51
N GLU A 110 -11.65 13.84 4.23
CA GLU A 110 -11.58 12.47 3.74
C GLU A 110 -12.45 12.25 2.49
N LYS A 111 -13.59 12.94 2.41
CA LYS A 111 -14.52 12.79 1.29
C LYS A 111 -13.91 13.39 0.02
N GLY A 112 -13.34 14.60 0.13
CA GLY A 112 -12.59 15.25 -0.94
C GLY A 112 -11.40 14.41 -1.41
N LEU A 113 -10.62 13.85 -0.49
CA LEU A 113 -9.49 12.97 -0.83
C LEU A 113 -9.93 11.72 -1.61
N ARG A 114 -11.03 11.09 -1.20
CA ARG A 114 -11.60 9.94 -1.93
C ARG A 114 -12.15 10.34 -3.30
N ALA A 115 -12.81 11.50 -3.40
CA ALA A 115 -13.31 12.03 -4.66
C ALA A 115 -12.17 12.40 -5.63
N GLY A 116 -11.04 12.88 -5.11
CA GLY A 116 -9.81 13.17 -5.88
C GLY A 116 -9.06 11.95 -6.38
N GLY A 117 -9.47 10.74 -5.97
CA GLY A 117 -8.92 9.48 -6.46
C GLY A 117 -8.20 8.62 -5.42
N ALA A 118 -8.19 9.01 -4.14
CA ALA A 118 -7.71 8.13 -3.08
C ALA A 118 -8.66 6.94 -2.90
N ARG A 119 -8.12 5.73 -3.02
CA ARG A 119 -8.86 4.47 -2.82
C ARG A 119 -9.18 4.22 -1.35
N GLY A 120 -8.41 4.82 -0.46
CA GLY A 120 -8.58 4.77 0.98
C GLY A 120 -7.74 5.83 1.66
N VAL A 121 -8.18 6.24 2.84
CA VAL A 121 -7.53 7.25 3.66
C VAL A 121 -7.47 6.70 5.08
N MET A 122 -6.30 6.84 5.72
CA MET A 122 -6.08 6.43 7.10
C MET A 122 -5.37 7.56 7.83
N ARG A 123 -5.82 7.89 9.04
CA ARG A 123 -5.23 8.94 9.88
C ARG A 123 -4.58 8.33 11.10
N THR A 124 -3.33 8.69 11.36
CA THR A 124 -2.58 8.23 12.54
C THR A 124 -1.66 9.35 13.02
N ASN A 125 -1.83 9.78 14.28
CA ASN A 125 -0.92 10.71 14.98
C ASN A 125 -0.45 11.93 14.16
N GLY A 126 -1.38 12.63 13.49
CA GLY A 126 -1.05 13.82 12.69
C GLY A 126 -0.52 13.54 11.28
N THR A 127 -0.41 12.27 10.90
CA THR A 127 -0.07 11.82 9.56
C THR A 127 -1.29 11.19 8.87
N VAL A 128 -1.44 11.47 7.58
CA VAL A 128 -2.48 10.92 6.71
C VAL A 128 -1.83 9.99 5.70
N HIS A 129 -2.33 8.77 5.62
CA HIS A 129 -1.91 7.75 4.65
C HIS A 129 -3.00 7.64 3.57
N LEU A 130 -2.67 8.02 2.34
CA LEU A 130 -3.56 7.91 1.19
C LEU A 130 -3.18 6.70 0.34
N LEU A 131 -4.13 5.81 0.07
CA LEU A 131 -3.97 4.71 -0.88
C LEU A 131 -4.28 5.22 -2.29
N VAL A 132 -3.25 5.53 -3.08
CA VAL A 132 -3.40 6.08 -4.44
C VAL A 132 -3.06 5.08 -5.54
N GLY A 133 -2.58 3.88 -5.18
CA GLY A 133 -2.19 2.85 -6.14
C GLY A 133 -0.81 3.12 -6.74
N LEU A 134 -0.51 2.49 -7.88
CA LEU A 134 0.83 2.48 -8.51
C LEU A 134 1.33 3.86 -8.98
N GLY A 135 0.50 4.90 -8.90
CA GLY A 135 0.88 6.28 -9.21
C GLY A 135 1.47 7.05 -8.03
N ALA A 136 1.72 6.43 -6.87
CA ALA A 136 2.14 7.13 -5.66
C ALA A 136 3.41 8.00 -5.86
N GLU A 137 4.41 7.50 -6.58
CA GLU A 137 5.63 8.27 -6.85
C GLU A 137 5.39 9.47 -7.78
N GLN A 138 4.47 9.36 -8.74
CA GLN A 138 4.11 10.46 -9.63
C GLN A 138 3.40 11.57 -8.85
N TYR A 139 2.45 11.19 -7.98
CA TYR A 139 1.78 12.16 -7.12
C TYR A 139 2.72 12.79 -6.10
N ASP A 140 3.68 12.04 -5.56
CA ASP A 140 4.69 12.57 -4.63
C ASP A 140 5.54 13.66 -5.27
N ALA A 141 6.14 13.37 -6.43
CA ALA A 141 6.93 14.33 -7.18
C ALA A 141 6.11 15.59 -7.55
N GLU A 142 4.88 15.40 -8.00
CA GLU A 142 4.00 16.49 -8.39
C GLU A 142 3.55 17.35 -7.21
N MET A 143 3.20 16.74 -6.07
CA MET A 143 2.85 17.48 -4.86
C MET A 143 4.06 18.28 -4.35
N HIS A 144 5.27 17.73 -4.40
CA HIS A 144 6.50 18.47 -4.06
C HIS A 144 6.74 19.64 -5.02
N ALA A 145 6.54 19.44 -6.32
CA ALA A 145 6.67 20.52 -7.31
C ALA A 145 5.69 21.67 -7.01
N GLN A 146 4.40 21.37 -6.79
CA GLN A 146 3.39 22.38 -6.48
C GLN A 146 3.62 23.08 -5.13
N LEU A 147 4.08 22.34 -4.11
CA LEU A 147 4.45 22.92 -2.81
C LEU A 147 5.66 23.86 -2.93
N ALA A 148 6.67 23.49 -3.73
CA ALA A 148 7.83 24.33 -3.98
C ALA A 148 7.46 25.59 -4.78
N GLU A 149 6.58 25.46 -5.78
CA GLU A 149 6.11 26.58 -6.59
C GLU A 149 5.29 27.59 -5.78
N ALA A 150 4.45 27.10 -4.86
CA ALA A 150 3.70 27.95 -3.92
C ALA A 150 4.59 28.67 -2.89
N GLN A 151 5.84 28.20 -2.70
CA GLN A 151 6.82 28.79 -1.80
C GLN A 151 7.70 29.85 -2.50
N LEU A 152 7.57 30.04 -3.82
CA LEU A 152 8.28 31.10 -4.54
C LEU A 152 7.66 32.49 -4.25
N PRO A 153 8.48 33.50 -3.86
CA PRO A 153 8.03 34.83 -3.45
C PRO A 153 7.66 35.76 -4.61
#